data_AF-A0A2K8MB11-F1
#
_entry.id   AF-A0A2K8MB11-F1
#
_cell.length_a   1.000
_cell.length_b   1.000
_cell.length_c   1.000
_cell.angle_alpha   90.00
_cell.angle_beta   90.00
_cell.angle_gamma   90.00
#
_symmetry.space_group_name_H-M   'P 1'
#
loop_
_entity.id
_entity.type
_entity.pdbx_description
1 polymer ?
#
loop_
_entity_poly.entity_id
_entity_poly.type
_entity_poly.pdbx_seq_one_letter_code
_entity_poly.pdbx_strand_id
1 'polypeptide(L)'
;MCAADNPWSWRISPRHWYALSASRLENWAPERSLGLSPSVRDRLVAAAVAEAPWLYHPVACAVMSRPTIGRDLRLAVWAAANMEDDLGEVTLETPEWIWGPEGGASLDPGRYALCGLAEQICSPPDEFERLVELDPWCDSVGLPLDEGVVNTPEWGWPHRQPLTAEDEQRLRRGLVTFLEAGARLHRHLPTCADWVRHSTKVVVPLYSCGGQRFRSGSCASLPGLVFSDLEGPHEQILETLVHESAHHWLIIAEAEGPLVDPSHYASYASPLRQDPRPLRGIFLAFHALAFMTAFYHDWFRALGAGEKQRQLQMQTRALRDDACATLNRARSALTDLGRELLDTTTARVVAYAD
;
A
#
# COMPACT_ATOMS: atom_id res chain seq x y z
N MET A 1 20.88 -3.31 29.42
CA MET A 1 20.25 -2.83 28.18
C MET A 1 19.13 -3.81 27.86
N CYS A 2 17.87 -3.41 27.94
CA CYS A 2 16.79 -4.22 27.39
C CYS A 2 17.05 -4.37 25.89
N ALA A 3 16.91 -5.58 25.34
CA ALA A 3 16.96 -5.76 23.89
C ALA A 3 15.94 -4.79 23.28
N ALA A 4 16.36 -4.00 22.29
CA ALA A 4 15.41 -3.18 21.55
C ALA A 4 14.31 -4.09 20.99
N ASP A 5 13.05 -3.71 21.19
CA ASP A 5 11.91 -4.47 20.68
C ASP A 5 12.06 -4.63 19.16
N ASN A 6 11.70 -5.80 18.64
CA ASN A 6 11.74 -6.10 17.21
C ASN A 6 10.96 -5.00 16.43
N PRO A 7 11.58 -4.30 15.45
CA PRO A 7 10.95 -3.18 14.75
C PRO A 7 9.67 -3.60 14.01
N TRP A 8 9.57 -4.86 13.62
CA TRP A 8 8.42 -5.41 12.88
C TRP A 8 7.18 -5.65 13.76
N SER A 9 7.34 -5.59 15.09
CA SER A 9 6.21 -5.61 16.04
C SER A 9 5.58 -4.24 16.23
N TRP A 10 6.29 -3.18 15.85
CA TRP A 10 5.78 -1.83 15.98
C TRP A 10 4.75 -1.53 14.88
N ARG A 11 3.55 -1.17 15.34
CA ARG A 11 2.37 -0.86 14.52
C ARG A 11 1.82 0.48 14.97
N ILE A 12 1.36 1.29 14.03
CA ILE A 12 0.57 2.48 14.32
C ILE A 12 -0.88 2.05 14.44
N SER A 13 -1.59 2.54 15.45
CA SER A 13 -3.01 2.22 15.62
C SER A 13 -3.82 2.75 14.43
N PRO A 14 -4.59 1.90 13.73
CA PRO A 14 -5.40 2.34 12.60
C PRO A 14 -6.74 2.98 13.01
N ARG A 15 -7.01 3.14 14.32
CA ARG A 15 -8.29 3.62 14.84
C ARG A 15 -8.74 4.96 14.23
N HIS A 16 -7.85 5.94 14.16
CA HIS A 16 -8.18 7.26 13.57
C HIS A 16 -8.45 7.16 12.06
N TRP A 17 -7.74 6.25 11.38
CA TRP A 17 -7.99 5.95 9.98
C TRP A 17 -9.39 5.34 9.77
N TYR A 18 -9.79 4.37 10.61
CA TYR A 18 -11.14 3.79 10.57
C TYR A 18 -12.23 4.82 10.86
N ALA A 19 -12.02 5.72 11.83
CA ALA A 19 -12.95 6.80 12.12
C ALA A 19 -13.12 7.75 10.92
N LEU A 20 -12.02 8.10 10.23
CA LEU A 20 -12.07 8.88 9.00
C LEU A 20 -12.82 8.12 7.89
N SER A 21 -12.53 6.84 7.70
CA SER A 21 -13.20 5.98 6.72
C SER A 21 -14.71 5.88 7.00
N ALA A 22 -15.12 5.72 8.25
CA ALA A 22 -16.54 5.71 8.64
C ALA A 22 -17.23 7.02 8.23
N SER A 23 -16.62 8.17 8.52
CA SER A 23 -17.16 9.48 8.13
C SER A 23 -17.25 9.65 6.60
N ARG A 24 -16.30 9.10 5.85
CA ARG A 24 -16.37 9.09 4.37
C ARG A 24 -17.49 8.19 3.86
N LEU A 25 -17.67 7.03 4.46
CA LEU A 25 -18.72 6.07 4.12
C LEU A 25 -20.12 6.59 4.45
N GLU A 26 -20.30 7.36 5.52
CA GLU A 26 -21.58 8.04 5.81
C GLU A 26 -22.02 8.96 4.66
N ASN A 27 -21.05 9.58 3.98
CA ASN A 27 -21.26 10.48 2.85
C ASN A 27 -21.18 9.75 1.49
N TRP A 28 -20.94 8.42 1.49
CA TRP A 28 -20.90 7.65 0.27
C TRP A 28 -22.30 7.58 -0.36
N ALA A 29 -22.38 8.07 -1.60
CA ALA A 29 -23.54 7.97 -2.46
C ALA A 29 -23.12 7.18 -3.70
N PRO A 30 -23.48 5.89 -3.80
CA PRO A 30 -23.15 5.10 -4.97
C PRO A 30 -23.90 5.58 -6.21
N GLU A 31 -23.40 5.21 -7.39
CA GLU A 31 -24.09 5.43 -8.65
C GLU A 31 -25.52 4.84 -8.60
N ARG A 32 -26.51 5.64 -8.99
CA ARG A 32 -27.93 5.29 -8.80
C ARG A 32 -28.37 4.15 -9.68
N SER A 33 -27.78 4.02 -10.87
CA SER A 33 -28.11 2.94 -11.81
C SER A 33 -27.78 1.55 -11.26
N LEU A 34 -26.85 1.46 -10.30
CA LEU A 34 -26.52 0.20 -9.63
C LEU A 34 -27.66 -0.34 -8.76
N GLY A 35 -28.59 0.51 -8.32
CA GLY A 35 -29.73 0.11 -7.48
C GLY A 35 -29.33 -0.48 -6.12
N LEU A 36 -28.13 -0.15 -5.62
CA LEU A 36 -27.63 -0.67 -4.34
C LEU A 36 -28.54 -0.28 -3.17
N SER A 37 -28.78 -1.25 -2.29
CA SER A 37 -29.55 -1.03 -1.06
C SER A 37 -28.83 -0.05 -0.12
N PRO A 38 -29.54 0.86 0.56
CA PRO A 38 -28.95 1.70 1.62
C PRO A 38 -28.23 0.89 2.70
N SER A 39 -28.64 -0.36 2.93
CA SER A 39 -28.02 -1.26 3.90
C SER A 39 -26.54 -1.53 3.62
N VAL A 40 -26.08 -1.51 2.36
CA VAL A 40 -24.66 -1.69 2.02
C VAL A 40 -23.80 -0.65 2.72
N ARG A 41 -24.22 0.63 2.64
CA ARG A 41 -23.53 1.74 3.29
C ARG A 41 -23.57 1.59 4.82
N ASP A 42 -24.74 1.30 5.37
CA ASP A 42 -24.91 1.21 6.83
C ASP A 42 -24.01 0.08 7.41
N ARG A 43 -23.85 -1.03 6.68
CA ARG A 43 -22.94 -2.12 7.03
C ARG A 43 -21.46 -1.76 6.88
N LEU A 44 -21.10 -1.04 5.82
CA LEU A 44 -19.75 -0.52 5.65
C LEU A 44 -19.35 0.44 6.78
N VAL A 45 -20.25 1.36 7.17
CA VAL A 45 -20.04 2.27 8.31
C VAL A 45 -19.89 1.47 9.61
N ALA A 46 -20.77 0.49 9.85
CA ALA A 46 -20.67 -0.37 11.03
C ALA A 46 -19.34 -1.15 11.08
N ALA A 47 -18.88 -1.68 9.95
CA ALA A 47 -17.60 -2.36 9.84
C ALA A 47 -16.42 -1.41 10.11
N ALA A 48 -16.49 -0.15 9.65
CA ALA A 48 -15.46 0.84 9.91
C ALA A 48 -15.42 1.22 11.40
N VAL A 49 -16.58 1.40 12.05
CA VAL A 49 -16.68 1.64 13.50
C VAL A 49 -16.15 0.45 14.30
N ALA A 50 -16.32 -0.77 13.79
CA ALA A 50 -15.78 -2.00 14.38
C ALA A 50 -14.30 -2.25 14.02
N GLU A 51 -13.64 -1.33 13.32
CA GLU A 51 -12.24 -1.43 12.89
C GLU A 51 -11.94 -2.71 12.08
N ALA A 52 -12.89 -3.11 11.24
CA ALA A 52 -12.80 -4.37 10.49
C ALA A 52 -11.55 -4.39 9.57
N PRO A 53 -10.60 -5.33 9.76
CA PRO A 53 -9.31 -5.32 9.05
C PRO A 53 -9.37 -5.30 7.52
N TRP A 54 -10.41 -5.91 6.95
CA TRP A 54 -10.60 -6.02 5.50
C TRP A 54 -10.97 -4.68 4.82
N LEU A 55 -11.40 -3.68 5.60
CA LEU A 55 -11.65 -2.33 5.07
C LEU A 55 -10.35 -1.60 4.76
N TYR A 56 -9.24 -1.95 5.40
CA TYR A 56 -7.93 -1.45 5.00
C TYR A 56 -7.48 -2.20 3.73
N HIS A 57 -8.10 -1.85 2.61
CA HIS A 57 -7.86 -2.41 1.27
C HIS A 57 -8.11 -1.35 0.20
N PRO A 58 -7.34 -1.30 -0.90
CA PRO A 58 -7.52 -0.30 -1.96
C PRO A 58 -8.94 -0.21 -2.53
N VAL A 59 -9.63 -1.34 -2.68
CA VAL A 59 -11.05 -1.40 -3.11
C VAL A 59 -11.96 -0.62 -2.15
N ALA A 60 -11.75 -0.78 -0.84
CA ALA A 60 -12.51 -0.07 0.19
C ALA A 60 -12.11 1.40 0.29
N CYS A 61 -10.83 1.70 0.10
CA CYS A 61 -10.30 3.06 0.10
C CYS A 61 -10.75 3.87 -1.11
N ALA A 62 -11.13 3.22 -2.21
CA ALA A 62 -11.58 3.88 -3.43
C ALA A 62 -12.81 4.77 -3.20
N VAL A 63 -13.55 4.62 -2.10
CA VAL A 63 -14.60 5.58 -1.69
C VAL A 63 -14.08 7.04 -1.59
N MET A 64 -12.77 7.21 -1.40
CA MET A 64 -12.08 8.50 -1.38
C MET A 64 -11.85 9.09 -2.78
N SER A 65 -12.00 8.29 -3.83
CA SER A 65 -11.83 8.67 -5.24
C SER A 65 -13.16 9.06 -5.90
N ARG A 66 -13.08 9.59 -7.13
CA ARG A 66 -14.27 10.00 -7.91
C ARG A 66 -15.26 8.84 -8.13
N PRO A 67 -16.58 9.10 -8.04
CA PRO A 67 -17.61 8.09 -8.32
C PRO A 67 -17.57 7.53 -9.74
N THR A 68 -17.61 6.20 -9.82
CA THR A 68 -17.80 5.44 -11.06
C THR A 68 -18.60 4.17 -10.74
N ILE A 69 -19.31 3.63 -11.74
CA ILE A 69 -20.05 2.36 -11.64
C ILE A 69 -19.12 1.25 -11.13
N GLY A 70 -17.97 1.06 -11.79
CA GLY A 70 -17.00 0.04 -11.41
C GLY A 70 -16.48 0.18 -9.98
N ARG A 71 -16.20 1.41 -9.50
CA ARG A 71 -15.77 1.65 -8.12
C ARG A 71 -16.82 1.16 -7.11
N ASP A 72 -18.06 1.60 -7.29
CA ASP A 72 -19.15 1.32 -6.36
C ASP A 72 -19.54 -0.16 -6.39
N LEU A 73 -19.53 -0.78 -7.58
CA LEU A 73 -19.70 -2.21 -7.74
C LEU A 73 -18.61 -2.99 -6.98
N ARG A 74 -17.32 -2.68 -7.19
CA ARG A 74 -16.21 -3.37 -6.50
C ARG A 74 -16.29 -3.22 -5.00
N LEU A 75 -16.63 -2.03 -4.49
CA LEU A 75 -16.83 -1.81 -3.05
C LEU A 75 -17.97 -2.67 -2.50
N ALA A 76 -19.12 -2.71 -3.18
CA ALA A 76 -20.27 -3.50 -2.74
C ALA A 76 -19.98 -5.01 -2.76
N VAL A 77 -19.33 -5.52 -3.81
CA VAL A 77 -18.95 -6.93 -3.92
C VAL A 77 -17.87 -7.28 -2.87
N TRP A 78 -16.89 -6.40 -2.65
CA TRP A 78 -15.88 -6.58 -1.60
C TRP A 78 -16.49 -6.60 -0.19
N ALA A 79 -17.49 -5.75 0.07
CA ALA A 79 -18.25 -5.77 1.32
C ALA A 79 -18.98 -7.11 1.49
N ALA A 80 -19.67 -7.58 0.45
CA ALA A 80 -20.38 -8.86 0.49
C ALA A 80 -19.42 -10.06 0.67
N ALA A 81 -18.21 -9.99 0.13
CA ALA A 81 -17.18 -11.02 0.30
C ALA A 81 -16.63 -11.12 1.73
N ASN A 82 -16.75 -10.06 2.53
CA ASN A 82 -16.19 -9.98 3.88
C ASN A 82 -17.26 -9.88 4.98
N MET A 83 -18.54 -10.00 4.62
CA MET A 83 -19.67 -9.96 5.55
C MET A 83 -20.54 -11.19 5.34
N GLU A 84 -21.11 -11.71 6.43
CA GLU A 84 -22.07 -12.83 6.36
C GLU A 84 -23.50 -12.34 6.01
N ASP A 85 -23.74 -11.03 6.03
CA ASP A 85 -25.05 -10.43 5.78
C ASP A 85 -25.41 -10.45 4.28
N ASP A 86 -26.69 -10.68 3.98
CA ASP A 86 -27.24 -10.41 2.66
C ASP A 86 -27.32 -8.89 2.42
N LEU A 87 -26.44 -8.39 1.55
CA LEU A 87 -26.38 -6.98 1.17
C LEU A 87 -27.34 -6.63 0.01
N GLY A 88 -28.10 -7.60 -0.48
CA GLY A 88 -29.07 -7.46 -1.56
C GLY A 88 -28.48 -7.66 -2.94
N GLU A 89 -28.96 -6.88 -3.90
CA GLU A 89 -28.66 -7.05 -5.32
C GLU A 89 -28.12 -5.76 -5.94
N VAL A 90 -27.47 -5.93 -7.10
CA VAL A 90 -26.96 -4.85 -7.94
C VAL A 90 -27.47 -5.04 -9.37
N THR A 91 -27.73 -3.93 -10.07
CA THR A 91 -28.13 -3.92 -11.48
C THR A 91 -27.03 -3.29 -12.34
N LEU A 92 -26.67 -3.96 -13.43
CA LEU A 92 -25.69 -3.50 -14.40
C LEU A 92 -26.38 -3.22 -15.74
N GLU A 93 -26.22 -2.01 -16.25
CA GLU A 93 -26.73 -1.61 -17.57
C GLU A 93 -25.70 -1.87 -18.68
N THR A 94 -24.41 -1.89 -18.31
CA THR A 94 -23.27 -2.14 -19.19
C THR A 94 -22.41 -3.25 -18.59
N PRO A 95 -21.61 -3.95 -19.41
CA PRO A 95 -20.64 -4.89 -18.89
C PRO A 95 -19.68 -4.21 -17.92
N GLU A 96 -19.34 -4.89 -16.82
CA GLU A 96 -18.43 -4.40 -15.79
C GLU A 96 -17.47 -5.49 -15.36
N TRP A 97 -16.33 -5.10 -14.78
CA TRP A 97 -15.34 -6.02 -14.24
C TRP A 97 -15.32 -5.98 -12.71
N ILE A 98 -15.42 -7.15 -12.09
CA ILE A 98 -15.19 -7.31 -10.65
C ILE A 98 -13.80 -7.89 -10.42
N TRP A 99 -13.05 -7.28 -9.53
CA TRP A 99 -11.72 -7.75 -9.16
C TRP A 99 -11.81 -8.80 -8.06
N GLY A 100 -10.98 -9.84 -8.16
CA GLY A 100 -10.72 -10.80 -7.10
C GLY A 100 -9.25 -11.24 -7.11
N PRO A 101 -8.74 -11.83 -6.03
CA PRO A 101 -7.33 -12.24 -5.92
C PRO A 101 -6.87 -13.24 -7.00
N GLU A 102 -7.79 -13.99 -7.63
CA GLU A 102 -7.50 -14.90 -8.76
C GLU A 102 -7.62 -14.26 -10.15
N GLY A 103 -7.79 -12.93 -10.21
CA GLY A 103 -7.86 -12.20 -11.48
C GLY A 103 -9.26 -11.82 -11.95
N GLY A 104 -10.27 -11.83 -11.07
CA GLY A 104 -11.58 -11.20 -11.33
C GLY A 104 -12.46 -11.88 -12.39
N ALA A 105 -13.55 -11.22 -12.75
CA ALA A 105 -14.52 -11.70 -13.73
C ALA A 105 -15.24 -10.54 -14.45
N SER A 106 -15.57 -10.76 -15.73
CA SER A 106 -16.46 -9.88 -16.50
C SER A 106 -17.92 -10.25 -16.22
N LEU A 107 -18.73 -9.24 -15.97
CA LEU A 107 -20.17 -9.36 -15.79
C LEU A 107 -20.88 -8.73 -17.00
N ASP A 108 -21.88 -9.41 -17.51
CA ASP A 108 -22.78 -8.86 -18.54
C ASP A 108 -23.83 -7.92 -17.90
N PRO A 109 -24.56 -7.13 -18.69
CA PRO A 109 -25.73 -6.40 -18.19
C PRO A 109 -26.76 -7.35 -17.57
N GLY A 110 -27.24 -7.04 -16.38
CA GLY A 110 -28.12 -7.92 -15.63
C GLY A 110 -28.33 -7.51 -14.18
N ARG A 111 -29.09 -8.32 -13.45
CA ARG A 111 -29.31 -8.16 -12.01
C ARG A 111 -28.64 -9.32 -11.28
N TYR A 112 -27.82 -8.99 -10.28
CA TYR A 112 -26.96 -9.94 -9.59
C TYR A 112 -27.17 -9.83 -8.08
N ALA A 113 -27.27 -10.97 -7.40
CA ALA A 113 -27.15 -11.01 -5.96
C ALA A 113 -25.69 -10.76 -5.55
N LEU A 114 -25.47 -9.85 -4.60
CA LEU A 114 -24.11 -9.50 -4.17
C LEU A 114 -23.39 -10.69 -3.53
N CYS A 115 -24.11 -11.56 -2.81
CA CYS A 115 -23.54 -12.80 -2.28
C CYS A 115 -23.03 -13.74 -3.39
N GLY A 116 -23.77 -13.88 -4.49
CA GLY A 116 -23.34 -14.68 -5.64
C GLY A 116 -22.15 -14.09 -6.40
N LEU A 117 -21.97 -12.76 -6.37
CA LEU A 117 -20.77 -12.11 -6.90
C LEU A 117 -19.59 -12.25 -5.93
N ALA A 118 -19.83 -12.16 -4.62
CA ALA A 118 -18.83 -12.37 -3.59
C ALA A 118 -18.23 -13.78 -3.67
N GLU A 119 -19.06 -14.81 -3.82
CA GLU A 119 -18.62 -16.20 -4.01
C GLU A 119 -17.70 -16.38 -5.23
N GLN A 120 -17.84 -15.56 -6.28
CA GLN A 120 -16.99 -15.62 -7.47
C GLN A 120 -15.61 -15.02 -7.25
N ILE A 121 -15.49 -14.02 -6.36
CA ILE A 121 -14.20 -13.33 -6.11
C ILE A 121 -13.51 -13.80 -4.83
N CYS A 122 -14.21 -14.49 -3.93
CA CYS A 122 -13.61 -15.13 -2.78
C CYS A 122 -12.75 -16.30 -3.26
N SER A 123 -11.44 -16.20 -3.08
CA SER A 123 -10.58 -17.37 -3.22
C SER A 123 -10.92 -18.38 -2.12
N PRO A 124 -10.91 -19.70 -2.42
CA PRO A 124 -10.80 -20.68 -1.34
C PRO A 124 -9.58 -20.34 -0.48
N PRO A 125 -9.58 -20.69 0.82
CA PRO A 125 -8.43 -20.45 1.67
C PRO A 125 -7.21 -21.11 1.03
N ASP A 126 -6.31 -20.26 0.53
CA ASP A 126 -5.17 -20.69 -0.26
C ASP A 126 -4.23 -21.48 0.66
N GLU A 127 -3.70 -22.62 0.19
CA GLU A 127 -2.65 -23.34 0.93
C GLU A 127 -1.35 -22.52 1.03
N PHE A 128 -1.23 -21.48 0.19
CA PHE A 128 -0.09 -20.58 0.12
C PHE A 128 -0.40 -19.22 0.72
N GLU A 129 0.31 -18.87 1.78
CA GLU A 129 0.21 -17.55 2.38
C GLU A 129 0.89 -16.50 1.47
N ARG A 130 0.07 -15.81 0.66
CA ARG A 130 0.54 -14.72 -0.20
C ARG A 130 1.01 -13.55 0.65
N LEU A 131 2.15 -12.96 0.28
CA LEU A 131 2.67 -11.76 0.95
C LEU A 131 1.71 -10.58 0.75
N VAL A 132 1.35 -10.32 -0.51
CA VAL A 132 0.40 -9.28 -0.97
C VAL A 132 -0.20 -9.74 -2.30
N GLU A 133 -1.40 -9.26 -2.63
CA GLU A 133 -2.04 -9.57 -3.92
C GLU A 133 -1.41 -8.79 -5.06
N LEU A 134 -1.48 -9.35 -6.27
CA LEU A 134 -1.00 -8.72 -7.50
C LEU A 134 -2.18 -8.28 -8.35
N ASP A 135 -2.14 -7.05 -8.83
CA ASP A 135 -3.16 -6.46 -9.71
C ASP A 135 -2.48 -5.84 -10.93
N PRO A 136 -2.04 -6.64 -11.91
CA PRO A 136 -1.40 -6.14 -13.13
C PRO A 136 -2.26 -5.18 -13.93
N TRP A 137 -3.58 -5.23 -13.74
CA TRP A 137 -4.53 -4.49 -14.55
C TRP A 137 -5.13 -3.27 -13.85
N CYS A 138 -4.71 -3.00 -12.61
CA CYS A 138 -5.26 -1.92 -11.80
C CYS A 138 -6.78 -2.04 -11.61
N ASP A 139 -7.31 -3.27 -11.67
CA ASP A 139 -8.74 -3.57 -11.60
C ASP A 139 -9.31 -3.34 -10.20
N SER A 140 -8.50 -3.49 -9.15
CA SER A 140 -8.90 -3.29 -7.75
C SER A 140 -9.41 -1.86 -7.50
N VAL A 141 -8.85 -0.87 -8.18
CA VAL A 141 -9.23 0.55 -8.05
C VAL A 141 -9.85 1.12 -9.33
N GLY A 142 -9.58 0.51 -10.48
CA GLY A 142 -10.01 0.95 -11.81
C GLY A 142 -9.13 2.06 -12.40
N LEU A 143 -9.46 2.45 -13.64
CA LEU A 143 -8.80 3.53 -14.38
C LEU A 143 -9.83 4.57 -14.90
N PRO A 144 -9.40 5.81 -15.15
CA PRO A 144 -8.09 6.38 -14.81
C PRO A 144 -7.95 6.60 -13.30
N LEU A 145 -6.73 6.55 -12.77
CA LEU A 145 -6.45 6.98 -11.41
C LEU A 145 -6.62 8.51 -11.31
N ASP A 146 -7.01 8.99 -10.12
CA ASP A 146 -7.10 10.44 -9.86
C ASP A 146 -5.74 11.13 -10.07
N GLU A 147 -5.79 12.39 -10.51
CA GLU A 147 -4.58 13.21 -10.67
C GLU A 147 -3.78 13.26 -9.36
N GLY A 148 -2.48 12.96 -9.44
CA GLY A 148 -1.59 12.94 -8.28
C GLY A 148 -1.50 11.61 -7.53
N VAL A 149 -2.29 10.58 -7.90
CA VAL A 149 -2.12 9.22 -7.35
C VAL A 149 -0.80 8.62 -7.85
N VAL A 150 -0.56 8.69 -9.16
CA VAL A 150 0.74 8.46 -9.80
C VAL A 150 0.84 9.40 -10.99
N ASN A 151 1.97 10.08 -11.17
CA ASN A 151 2.20 11.01 -12.30
C ASN A 151 2.30 10.31 -13.68
N THR A 152 1.83 9.07 -13.84
CA THR A 152 2.29 8.22 -14.94
C THR A 152 1.18 7.35 -15.54
N PRO A 153 0.31 7.95 -16.36
CA PRO A 153 -0.57 7.19 -17.26
C PRO A 153 0.18 6.32 -18.27
N GLU A 154 1.51 6.44 -18.40
CA GLU A 154 2.31 5.64 -19.35
C GLU A 154 3.03 4.43 -18.71
N TRP A 155 2.92 4.24 -17.39
CA TRP A 155 3.78 3.27 -16.68
C TRP A 155 3.04 2.03 -16.17
N GLY A 156 1.73 1.90 -16.38
CA GLY A 156 0.99 0.69 -16.03
C GLY A 156 0.86 -0.26 -17.23
N TRP A 157 0.80 -1.57 -16.97
CA TRP A 157 0.43 -2.58 -17.98
C TRP A 157 -0.96 -2.38 -18.62
N PRO A 158 -1.98 -1.80 -17.96
CA PRO A 158 -3.28 -1.55 -18.61
C PRO A 158 -3.19 -0.68 -19.86
N HIS A 159 -2.29 0.30 -19.86
CA HIS A 159 -2.11 1.24 -20.98
C HIS A 159 -1.33 0.63 -22.15
N ARG A 160 -0.89 -0.62 -22.04
CA ARG A 160 -0.13 -1.36 -23.07
C ARG A 160 -0.97 -2.37 -23.83
N GLN A 161 -2.28 -2.46 -23.56
CA GLN A 161 -3.11 -3.45 -24.23
C GLN A 161 -3.40 -3.09 -25.70
N PRO A 162 -3.46 -4.09 -26.61
CA PRO A 162 -3.10 -5.49 -26.39
C PRO A 162 -1.59 -5.69 -26.23
N LEU A 163 -1.17 -6.58 -25.32
CA LEU A 163 0.25 -6.87 -25.10
C LEU A 163 0.88 -7.57 -26.31
N THR A 164 2.14 -7.27 -26.58
CA THR A 164 2.97 -8.11 -27.46
C THR A 164 3.36 -9.40 -26.76
N ALA A 165 3.75 -10.44 -27.51
CA ALA A 165 4.23 -11.70 -26.91
C ALA A 165 5.48 -11.50 -26.02
N GLU A 166 6.33 -10.52 -26.35
CA GLU A 166 7.48 -10.15 -25.52
C GLU A 166 7.03 -9.51 -24.21
N ASP A 167 6.09 -8.56 -24.28
CA ASP A 167 5.50 -7.88 -23.11
C ASP A 167 4.80 -8.87 -22.18
N GLU A 168 4.04 -9.82 -22.72
CA GLU A 168 3.38 -10.87 -21.94
C GLU A 168 4.40 -11.75 -21.21
N GLN A 169 5.43 -12.22 -21.92
CA GLN A 169 6.50 -13.03 -21.30
C GLN A 169 7.24 -12.24 -20.22
N ARG A 170 7.42 -10.95 -20.45
CA ARG A 170 8.09 -10.04 -19.52
C ARG A 170 7.28 -9.82 -18.26
N LEU A 171 5.99 -9.47 -18.37
CA LEU A 171 5.08 -9.39 -17.24
C LEU A 171 5.09 -10.70 -16.43
N ARG A 172 4.96 -11.85 -17.12
CA ARG A 172 4.99 -13.16 -16.47
C ARG A 172 6.27 -13.40 -15.66
N ARG A 173 7.45 -13.07 -16.21
CA ARG A 173 8.72 -13.19 -15.48
C ARG A 173 8.76 -12.28 -14.25
N GLY A 174 8.27 -11.04 -14.38
CA GLY A 174 8.18 -10.10 -13.26
C GLY A 174 7.29 -10.63 -12.14
N LEU A 175 6.09 -11.13 -12.48
CA LEU A 175 5.16 -11.71 -11.51
C LEU A 175 5.79 -12.91 -10.77
N VAL A 176 6.43 -13.83 -11.49
CA VAL A 176 7.14 -14.97 -10.87
C VAL A 176 8.26 -14.50 -9.93
N THR A 177 9.08 -13.55 -10.38
CA THR A 177 10.18 -13.00 -9.57
C THR A 177 9.66 -12.35 -8.28
N PHE A 178 8.53 -11.65 -8.36
CA PHE A 178 7.87 -11.05 -7.20
C PHE A 178 7.38 -12.12 -6.21
N LEU A 179 6.72 -13.16 -6.69
CA LEU A 179 6.22 -14.26 -5.86
C LEU A 179 7.39 -15.00 -5.18
N GLU A 180 8.49 -15.24 -5.90
CA GLU A 180 9.71 -15.82 -5.33
C GLU A 180 10.33 -14.93 -4.25
N ALA A 181 10.38 -13.61 -4.48
CA ALA A 181 10.85 -12.65 -3.48
C ALA A 181 9.98 -12.70 -2.21
N GLY A 182 8.65 -12.67 -2.36
CA GLY A 182 7.70 -12.75 -1.25
C GLY A 182 7.84 -14.04 -0.44
N ALA A 183 7.95 -15.19 -1.12
CA ALA A 183 8.17 -16.47 -0.47
C ALA A 183 9.49 -16.51 0.34
N ARG A 184 10.55 -15.86 -0.16
CA ARG A 184 11.82 -15.73 0.59
C ARG A 184 11.67 -14.81 1.80
N LEU A 185 10.94 -13.70 1.68
CA LEU A 185 10.68 -12.81 2.83
C LEU A 185 9.94 -13.57 3.93
N HIS A 186 8.87 -14.28 3.59
CA HIS A 186 8.11 -15.07 4.56
C HIS A 186 8.98 -16.15 5.23
N ARG A 187 9.81 -16.85 4.45
CA ARG A 187 10.69 -17.90 4.97
C ARG A 187 11.77 -17.37 5.92
N HIS A 188 12.39 -16.23 5.59
CA HIS A 188 13.58 -15.75 6.30
C HIS A 188 13.26 -14.70 7.37
N LEU A 189 12.25 -13.86 7.13
CA LEU A 189 11.83 -12.75 8.00
C LEU A 189 10.29 -12.71 8.15
N PRO A 190 9.65 -13.74 8.74
CA PRO A 190 8.20 -13.85 8.81
C PRO A 190 7.54 -12.63 9.49
N THR A 191 8.15 -12.08 10.56
CA THR A 191 7.59 -10.87 11.21
C THR A 191 7.63 -9.64 10.31
N CYS A 192 8.64 -9.52 9.45
CA CYS A 192 8.72 -8.45 8.44
C CYS A 192 7.69 -8.68 7.32
N ALA A 193 7.50 -9.93 6.89
CA ALA A 193 6.47 -10.30 5.92
C ALA A 193 5.07 -9.93 6.43
N ASP A 194 4.76 -10.30 7.67
CA ASP A 194 3.53 -9.90 8.34
C ASP A 194 3.42 -8.39 8.39
N TRP A 195 4.53 -7.69 8.69
CA TRP A 195 4.52 -6.24 8.76
C TRP A 195 4.20 -5.55 7.44
N VAL A 196 4.75 -6.05 6.33
CA VAL A 196 4.41 -5.59 4.98
C VAL A 196 2.94 -5.90 4.66
N ARG A 197 2.47 -7.13 4.92
CA ARG A 197 1.10 -7.57 4.61
C ARG A 197 0.03 -6.78 5.36
N HIS A 198 0.33 -6.28 6.56
CA HIS A 198 -0.63 -5.47 7.31
C HIS A 198 -0.88 -4.10 6.66
N SER A 199 0.14 -3.46 6.12
CA SER A 199 0.06 -2.11 5.53
C SER A 199 -0.08 -2.08 4.01
N THR A 200 0.31 -3.14 3.31
CA THR A 200 0.25 -3.27 1.85
C THR A 200 -0.60 -4.48 1.51
N LYS A 201 -1.58 -4.29 0.63
CA LYS A 201 -2.56 -5.31 0.25
C LYS A 201 -2.45 -5.71 -1.19
N VAL A 202 -2.22 -4.72 -2.06
CA VAL A 202 -2.19 -4.91 -3.51
C VAL A 202 -0.94 -4.24 -4.08
N VAL A 203 -0.27 -4.94 -4.98
CA VAL A 203 0.82 -4.41 -5.79
C VAL A 203 0.39 -4.36 -7.25
N VAL A 204 0.48 -3.16 -7.83
CA VAL A 204 0.31 -2.94 -9.27
C VAL A 204 1.69 -2.86 -9.92
N PRO A 205 2.08 -3.84 -10.76
CA PRO A 205 3.34 -3.80 -11.46
C PRO A 205 3.42 -2.60 -12.40
N LEU A 206 4.58 -1.96 -12.40
CA LEU A 206 4.94 -0.95 -13.37
C LEU A 206 5.54 -1.60 -14.63
N TYR A 207 5.16 -1.10 -15.78
CA TYR A 207 5.81 -1.35 -17.06
C TYR A 207 7.14 -0.58 -17.10
N SER A 208 8.26 -1.28 -17.01
CA SER A 208 9.59 -0.68 -17.14
C SER A 208 9.96 -0.46 -18.60
N CYS A 209 10.45 0.71 -19.00
CA CYS A 209 10.95 0.95 -20.36
C CYS A 209 12.46 0.65 -20.49
N GLY A 210 13.01 -0.26 -19.66
CA GLY A 210 14.45 -0.59 -19.68
C GLY A 210 15.34 0.48 -19.02
N GLY A 211 14.77 1.32 -18.16
CA GLY A 211 15.52 2.32 -17.39
C GLY A 211 16.41 1.69 -16.32
N GLN A 212 17.50 2.35 -15.94
CA GLN A 212 18.46 1.85 -14.94
C GLN A 212 17.99 1.94 -13.48
N ARG A 213 16.85 2.57 -13.20
CA ARG A 213 16.36 2.80 -11.84
C ARG A 213 15.07 2.03 -11.60
N PHE A 214 15.06 1.21 -10.55
CA PHE A 214 13.87 0.56 -10.02
C PHE A 214 12.93 1.60 -9.41
N ARG A 215 11.65 1.54 -9.78
CA ARG A 215 10.65 2.55 -9.46
C ARG A 215 9.58 1.95 -8.56
N SER A 216 9.06 2.80 -7.70
CA SER A 216 7.93 2.49 -6.85
C SER A 216 7.15 3.74 -6.49
N GLY A 217 5.96 3.55 -5.95
CA GLY A 217 5.20 4.62 -5.31
C GLY A 217 3.99 4.09 -4.54
N SER A 218 3.58 4.86 -3.55
CA SER A 218 2.35 4.69 -2.78
C SER A 218 1.59 6.02 -2.75
N CYS A 219 0.30 5.97 -2.45
CA CYS A 219 -0.55 7.15 -2.41
C CYS A 219 -1.36 7.22 -1.12
N ALA A 220 -1.44 8.42 -0.52
CA ALA A 220 -2.24 8.65 0.68
C ALA A 220 -3.75 8.46 0.48
N SER A 221 -4.26 8.64 -0.75
CA SER A 221 -5.68 8.43 -1.04
C SER A 221 -6.05 6.97 -1.31
N LEU A 222 -5.07 6.08 -1.50
CA LEU A 222 -5.28 4.65 -1.74
C LEU A 222 -4.34 3.83 -0.84
N PRO A 223 -4.44 3.95 0.49
CA PRO A 223 -3.57 3.21 1.40
C PRO A 223 -3.75 1.70 1.18
N GLY A 224 -2.64 0.97 1.24
CA GLY A 224 -2.58 -0.45 0.92
C GLY A 224 -2.27 -0.76 -0.55
N LEU A 225 -2.21 0.24 -1.43
CA LEU A 225 -1.84 0.07 -2.84
C LEU A 225 -0.38 0.51 -3.06
N VAL A 226 0.43 -0.37 -3.64
CA VAL A 226 1.80 -0.06 -4.05
C VAL A 226 1.94 -0.24 -5.56
N PHE A 227 2.55 0.74 -6.21
CA PHE A 227 3.07 0.60 -7.56
C PHE A 227 4.54 0.23 -7.47
N SER A 228 4.99 -0.79 -8.20
CA SER A 228 6.39 -1.21 -8.16
C SER A 228 6.83 -1.81 -9.49
N ASP A 229 8.05 -1.54 -9.91
CA ASP A 229 8.73 -2.41 -10.86
C ASP A 229 8.83 -3.83 -10.26
N LEU A 230 8.74 -4.86 -11.10
CA LEU A 230 8.94 -6.26 -10.67
C LEU A 230 10.21 -6.88 -11.24
N GLU A 231 10.91 -6.16 -12.10
CA GLU A 231 12.13 -6.62 -12.76
C GLU A 231 13.35 -6.12 -11.99
N GLY A 232 13.85 -6.98 -11.09
CA GLY A 232 15.06 -6.70 -10.33
C GLY A 232 15.45 -7.88 -9.45
N PRO A 233 16.60 -7.78 -8.76
CA PRO A 233 16.96 -8.74 -7.72
C PRO A 233 15.88 -8.78 -6.62
N HIS A 234 15.68 -9.95 -6.02
CA HIS A 234 14.69 -10.13 -4.96
C HIS A 234 14.86 -9.12 -3.81
N GLU A 235 16.10 -8.81 -3.44
CA GLU A 235 16.40 -7.86 -2.37
C GLU A 235 15.83 -6.47 -2.66
N GLN A 236 15.88 -6.04 -3.92
CA GLN A 236 15.39 -4.73 -4.35
C GLN A 236 13.85 -4.67 -4.37
N ILE A 237 13.19 -5.77 -4.76
CA ILE A 237 11.72 -5.90 -4.67
C ILE A 237 11.28 -5.82 -3.20
N LEU A 238 11.94 -6.57 -2.32
CA LEU A 238 11.60 -6.63 -0.89
C LEU A 238 11.89 -5.31 -0.18
N GLU A 239 13.04 -4.68 -0.46
CA GLU A 239 13.35 -3.33 0.01
C GLU A 239 12.25 -2.34 -0.38
N THR A 240 11.79 -2.40 -1.62
CA THR A 240 10.70 -1.54 -2.12
C THR A 240 9.40 -1.77 -1.37
N LEU A 241 9.02 -3.03 -1.12
CA LEU A 241 7.83 -3.35 -0.34
C LEU A 241 7.94 -2.80 1.08
N VAL A 242 9.11 -2.91 1.72
CA VAL A 242 9.35 -2.33 3.06
C VAL A 242 9.27 -0.80 3.02
N HIS A 243 9.87 -0.17 1.99
CA HIS A 243 9.85 1.28 1.79
C HIS A 243 8.41 1.81 1.69
N GLU A 244 7.62 1.26 0.78
CA GLU A 244 6.26 1.75 0.53
C GLU A 244 5.31 1.37 1.67
N SER A 245 5.54 0.22 2.33
CA SER A 245 4.82 -0.13 3.56
C SER A 245 5.09 0.87 4.68
N ALA A 246 6.32 1.38 4.83
CA ALA A 246 6.63 2.43 5.79
C ALA A 246 5.85 3.72 5.48
N HIS A 247 5.71 4.09 4.21
CA HIS A 247 4.87 5.21 3.81
C HIS A 247 3.40 4.99 4.19
N HIS A 248 2.85 3.80 3.97
CA HIS A 248 1.50 3.45 4.41
C HIS A 248 1.29 3.55 5.92
N TRP A 249 2.24 3.08 6.73
CA TRP A 249 2.19 3.27 8.18
C TRP A 249 2.17 4.76 8.55
N LEU A 250 2.96 5.59 7.87
CA LEU A 250 2.94 7.04 8.09
C LEU A 250 1.58 7.67 7.73
N ILE A 251 0.98 7.25 6.61
CA ILE A 251 -0.35 7.69 6.17
C ILE A 251 -1.40 7.32 7.22
N ILE A 252 -1.32 6.13 7.81
CA ILE A 252 -2.21 5.72 8.91
C ILE A 252 -2.05 6.64 10.12
N ALA A 253 -0.81 6.99 10.51
CA ALA A 253 -0.57 7.95 11.59
C ALA A 253 -1.16 9.33 11.28
N GLU A 254 -1.03 9.80 10.04
CA GLU A 254 -1.55 11.10 9.62
C GLU A 254 -3.07 11.22 9.64
N ALA A 255 -3.79 10.10 9.77
CA ALA A 255 -5.23 10.13 10.03
C ALA A 255 -5.59 10.73 11.40
N GLU A 256 -4.67 10.72 12.36
CA GLU A 256 -4.84 11.38 13.67
C GLU A 256 -4.60 12.89 13.59
N GLY A 257 -3.71 13.32 12.69
CA GLY A 257 -3.38 14.72 12.49
C GLY A 257 -2.09 14.91 11.72
N PRO A 258 -1.75 16.15 11.35
CA PRO A 258 -0.53 16.43 10.60
C PRO A 258 0.72 16.18 11.47
N LEU A 259 1.78 15.60 10.89
CA LEU A 259 3.07 15.39 11.57
C LEU A 259 3.93 16.66 11.62
N VAL A 260 3.69 17.58 10.71
CA VAL A 260 4.39 18.85 10.56
C VAL A 260 3.36 19.95 10.68
N ASP A 261 3.71 21.06 11.34
CA ASP A 261 2.85 22.24 11.41
C ASP A 261 2.38 22.65 10.00
N PRO A 262 1.05 22.69 9.73
CA PRO A 262 0.53 23.06 8.42
C PRO A 262 0.94 24.45 7.92
N SER A 263 1.38 25.33 8.82
CA SER A 263 1.89 26.67 8.50
C SER A 263 3.39 26.69 8.17
N HIS A 264 4.07 25.54 8.27
CA HIS A 264 5.50 25.42 7.98
C HIS A 264 5.76 25.10 6.50
N TYR A 265 6.30 26.08 5.77
CA TYR A 265 6.51 25.98 4.32
C TYR A 265 7.99 25.94 3.90
N ALA A 266 8.92 25.77 4.84
CA ALA A 266 10.35 25.73 4.51
C ALA A 266 10.71 24.47 3.71
N SER A 267 11.69 24.61 2.81
CA SER A 267 12.25 23.54 2.00
C SER A 267 13.61 23.10 2.52
N TYR A 268 13.86 21.79 2.44
CA TYR A 268 15.05 21.13 2.98
C TYR A 268 15.70 20.27 1.89
N ALA A 269 17.02 20.11 1.97
CA ALA A 269 17.72 19.14 1.12
C ALA A 269 17.19 17.74 1.38
N SER A 270 16.92 16.97 0.32
CA SER A 270 16.39 15.62 0.42
C SER A 270 17.51 14.59 0.31
N PRO A 271 17.57 13.59 1.19
CA PRO A 271 18.59 12.53 1.10
C PRO A 271 18.41 11.67 -0.16
N LEU A 272 17.19 11.56 -0.69
CA LEU A 272 16.82 10.66 -1.79
C LEU A 272 16.65 11.35 -3.16
N ARG A 273 16.71 12.69 -3.20
CA ARG A 273 16.39 13.50 -4.39
C ARG A 273 17.23 14.75 -4.45
N GLN A 274 17.50 15.21 -5.68
CA GLN A 274 18.24 16.47 -5.90
C GLN A 274 17.41 17.70 -5.53
N ASP A 275 16.09 17.68 -5.80
CA ASP A 275 15.22 18.82 -5.50
C ASP A 275 14.94 18.93 -3.99
N PRO A 276 14.94 20.16 -3.43
CA PRO A 276 14.47 20.40 -2.08
C PRO A 276 13.03 19.92 -1.86
N ARG A 277 12.72 19.51 -0.63
CA ARG A 277 11.42 18.98 -0.22
C ARG A 277 10.86 19.74 1.00
N PRO A 278 9.53 19.83 1.15
CA PRO A 278 8.94 20.26 2.41
C PRO A 278 9.32 19.29 3.53
N LEU A 279 9.23 19.74 4.79
CA LEU A 279 9.64 18.94 5.96
C LEU A 279 8.91 17.60 6.05
N ARG A 280 7.62 17.53 5.66
CA ARG A 280 6.86 16.27 5.56
C ARG A 280 7.53 15.27 4.61
N GLY A 281 8.12 15.74 3.51
CA GLY A 281 8.87 14.90 2.58
C GLY A 281 10.16 14.34 3.18
N ILE A 282 10.83 15.09 4.06
CA ILE A 282 11.97 14.60 4.82
C ILE A 282 11.54 13.56 5.86
N PHE A 283 10.38 13.76 6.49
CA PHE A 283 9.80 12.80 7.43
C PHE A 283 9.52 11.46 6.76
N LEU A 284 8.84 11.48 5.60
CA LEU A 284 8.62 10.29 4.76
C LEU A 284 9.92 9.57 4.45
N ALA A 285 10.95 10.30 3.99
CA ALA A 285 12.25 9.74 3.66
C ALA A 285 12.94 9.09 4.88
N PHE A 286 12.97 9.78 6.01
CA PHE A 286 13.53 9.25 7.26
C PHE A 286 12.85 7.93 7.66
N HIS A 287 11.53 7.91 7.67
CA HIS A 287 10.76 6.76 8.14
C HIS A 287 10.98 5.53 7.25
N ALA A 288 10.93 5.69 5.92
CA ALA A 288 11.25 4.62 4.99
C ALA A 288 12.71 4.13 5.13
N LEU A 289 13.67 5.06 5.20
CA LEU A 289 15.09 4.72 5.36
C LEU A 289 15.41 3.99 6.67
N ALA A 290 14.70 4.32 7.76
CA ALA A 290 14.84 3.62 9.04
C ALA A 290 14.43 2.15 8.91
N PHE A 291 13.27 1.87 8.34
CA PHE A 291 12.80 0.49 8.13
C PHE A 291 13.59 -0.27 7.08
N MET A 292 14.04 0.39 6.00
CA MET A 292 14.96 -0.22 5.04
C MET A 292 16.27 -0.64 5.71
N THR A 293 16.79 0.18 6.63
CA THR A 293 18.01 -0.17 7.38
C THR A 293 17.79 -1.37 8.30
N ALA A 294 16.65 -1.44 8.99
CA ALA A 294 16.26 -2.60 9.79
C ALA A 294 16.09 -3.85 8.93
N PHE A 295 15.46 -3.73 7.76
CA PHE A 295 15.31 -4.81 6.79
C PHE A 295 16.67 -5.34 6.35
N TYR A 296 17.60 -4.47 5.92
CA TYR A 296 18.95 -4.90 5.55
C TYR A 296 19.71 -5.55 6.70
N HIS A 297 19.58 -5.04 7.91
CA HIS A 297 20.18 -5.65 9.10
C HIS A 297 19.73 -7.10 9.24
N ASP A 298 18.42 -7.35 9.25
CA ASP A 298 17.88 -8.69 9.45
C ASP A 298 18.12 -9.60 8.24
N TRP A 299 17.93 -9.08 7.03
CA TRP A 299 18.08 -9.83 5.79
C TRP A 299 19.52 -10.32 5.60
N PHE A 300 20.50 -9.45 5.82
CA PHE A 300 21.91 -9.81 5.69
C PHE A 300 22.41 -10.64 6.87
N ARG A 301 21.80 -10.53 8.05
CA ARG A 301 22.06 -11.46 9.15
C ARG A 301 21.53 -12.86 8.84
N ALA A 302 20.38 -12.97 8.17
CA ALA A 302 19.77 -14.26 7.81
C ALA A 302 20.48 -14.97 6.64
N LEU A 303 20.90 -14.23 5.62
CA LEU A 303 21.44 -14.78 4.37
C LEU A 303 22.95 -14.58 4.19
N GLY A 304 23.58 -13.79 5.06
CA GLY A 304 24.95 -13.33 4.89
C GLY A 304 25.06 -12.08 4.01
N ALA A 305 26.08 -11.26 4.27
CA ALA A 305 26.35 -10.03 3.51
C ALA A 305 27.63 -10.18 2.69
N GLY A 306 27.54 -9.96 1.38
CA GLY A 306 28.69 -9.63 0.55
C GLY A 306 29.14 -8.19 0.76
N GLU A 307 30.23 -7.80 0.11
CA GLU A 307 30.77 -6.44 0.24
C GLU A 307 29.80 -5.38 -0.29
N LYS A 308 29.17 -5.64 -1.44
CA LYS A 308 28.16 -4.76 -2.03
C LYS A 308 26.96 -4.54 -1.09
N GLN A 309 26.50 -5.60 -0.42
CA GLN A 309 25.41 -5.56 0.54
C GLN A 309 25.76 -4.71 1.77
N ARG A 310 26.98 -4.89 2.32
CA ARG A 310 27.47 -4.04 3.42
C ARG A 310 27.56 -2.57 3.01
N GLN A 311 28.06 -2.29 1.82
CA GLN A 311 28.13 -0.93 1.29
C GLN A 311 26.75 -0.30 1.16
N LEU A 312 25.78 -1.04 0.62
CA LEU A 312 24.38 -0.59 0.51
C LEU A 312 23.79 -0.28 1.89
N GLN A 313 23.96 -1.17 2.87
CA GLN A 313 23.50 -0.94 4.24
C GLN A 313 24.11 0.32 4.86
N MET A 314 25.42 0.53 4.70
CA MET A 314 26.10 1.74 5.20
C MET A 314 25.60 3.01 4.51
N GLN A 315 25.36 2.97 3.20
CA GLN A 315 24.81 4.10 2.45
C GLN A 315 23.39 4.43 2.92
N THR A 316 22.52 3.43 3.08
CA THR A 316 21.15 3.63 3.59
C THR A 316 21.14 4.20 5.01
N ARG A 317 22.04 3.74 5.90
CA ARG A 317 22.24 4.33 7.23
C ARG A 317 22.63 5.80 7.18
N ALA A 318 23.61 6.15 6.34
CA ALA A 318 24.05 7.54 6.21
C ALA A 318 22.90 8.47 5.73
N LEU A 319 22.10 8.01 4.76
CA LEU A 319 20.92 8.75 4.29
C LEU A 319 19.84 8.90 5.38
N ARG A 320 19.59 7.83 6.16
CA ARG A 320 18.67 7.82 7.31
C ARG A 320 19.10 8.86 8.35
N ASP A 321 20.38 8.86 8.69
CA ASP A 321 20.93 9.73 9.74
C ASP A 321 20.90 11.20 9.34
N ASP A 322 21.16 11.51 8.07
CA ASP A 322 21.01 12.87 7.54
C ASP A 322 19.55 13.36 7.58
N ALA A 323 18.60 12.49 7.21
CA ALA A 323 17.17 12.78 7.32
C ALA A 323 16.76 13.04 8.78
N CYS A 324 17.19 12.18 9.69
CA CYS A 324 16.94 12.31 11.13
C CYS A 324 17.54 13.60 11.69
N ALA A 325 18.77 13.94 11.32
CA ALA A 325 19.44 15.16 11.74
C ALA A 325 18.68 16.41 11.24
N THR A 326 18.15 16.37 10.02
CA THR A 326 17.32 17.44 9.46
C THR A 326 16.02 17.61 10.25
N LEU A 327 15.31 16.52 10.57
CA LEU A 327 14.11 16.56 11.39
C LEU A 327 14.39 17.10 12.80
N ASN A 328 15.50 16.69 13.42
CA ASN A 328 15.91 17.18 14.74
C ASN A 328 16.24 18.68 14.73
N ARG A 329 16.89 19.20 13.68
CA ARG A 329 17.11 20.66 13.52
C ARG A 329 15.80 21.43 13.33
N ALA A 330 14.83 20.82 12.66
CA ALA A 330 13.51 21.42 12.40
C ALA A 330 12.44 20.97 13.41
N ARG A 331 12.84 20.45 14.59
CA ARG A 331 11.92 19.80 15.55
C ARG A 331 10.80 20.69 16.06
N SER A 332 11.02 22.00 16.12
CA SER A 332 9.99 22.98 16.49
C SER A 332 8.86 23.11 15.48
N ALA A 333 9.09 22.72 14.22
CA ALA A 333 8.08 22.70 13.16
C ALA A 333 7.32 21.37 13.07
N LEU A 334 7.68 20.37 13.87
CA LEU A 334 6.89 19.15 14.03
C LEU A 334 5.72 19.41 14.97
N THR A 335 4.61 18.70 14.79
CA THR A 335 3.54 18.65 15.79
C THR A 335 3.94 17.74 16.95
N ASP A 336 3.10 17.64 17.99
CA ASP A 336 3.34 16.68 19.07
C ASP A 336 3.36 15.24 18.55
N LEU A 337 2.39 14.89 17.69
CA LEU A 337 2.34 13.60 16.99
C LEU A 337 3.61 13.37 16.15
N GLY A 338 4.07 14.37 15.41
CA GLY A 338 5.31 14.27 14.62
C GLY A 338 6.55 14.04 15.48
N ARG A 339 6.66 14.71 16.64
CA ARG A 339 7.76 14.51 17.60
C ARG A 339 7.72 13.11 18.20
N GLU A 340 6.56 12.67 18.66
CA GLU A 340 6.37 11.33 19.23
C GLU A 340 6.75 10.23 18.23
N LEU A 341 6.32 10.39 16.97
CA LEU A 341 6.59 9.39 15.94
C LEU A 341 8.06 9.36 15.53
N LEU A 342 8.72 10.52 15.46
CA LEU A 342 10.16 10.63 15.24
C LEU A 342 10.93 9.92 16.36
N ASP A 343 10.59 10.22 17.62
CA ASP A 343 11.24 9.65 18.79
C ASP A 343 11.04 8.14 18.88
N THR A 344 9.81 7.67 18.61
CA THR A 344 9.46 6.24 18.61
C THR A 344 10.20 5.49 17.51
N THR A 345 10.22 6.02 16.29
CA THR A 345 10.97 5.41 15.17
C THR A 345 12.46 5.34 15.51
N THR A 346 13.01 6.39 16.11
CA THR A 346 14.43 6.42 16.53
C THR A 346 14.72 5.38 17.61
N ALA A 347 13.91 5.35 18.67
CA ALA A 347 14.13 4.47 19.82
C ALA A 347 13.90 2.98 19.50
N ARG A 348 13.00 2.66 18.56
CA ARG A 348 12.63 1.26 18.26
C ARG A 348 13.25 0.71 16.98
N VAL A 349 13.35 1.53 15.93
CA VAL A 349 13.79 1.05 14.60
C VAL A 349 15.25 1.40 14.35
N VAL A 350 15.63 2.66 14.59
CA VAL A 350 17.02 3.10 14.38
C VAL A 350 17.95 2.38 15.36
N ALA A 351 17.63 2.40 16.65
CA ALA A 351 18.43 1.75 17.69
C ALA A 351 18.50 0.22 17.56
N TYR A 352 17.55 -0.42 16.88
CA TYR A 352 17.60 -1.86 16.60
C TYR A 352 18.63 -2.20 15.51
N ALA A 353 18.70 -1.35 14.49
CA ALA A 353 19.48 -1.63 13.30
C ALA A 353 20.94 -1.16 13.41
N ASP A 354 21.29 -0.41 14.45
CA ASP A 354 22.65 0.05 14.79
C ASP A 354 23.35 -0.92 15.75
#